data_AF-A0A7S2Q5V1-F1
#
_entry.id   AF-A0A7S2Q5V1-F1
#
_cell.length_a   1.000
_cell.length_b   1.000
_cell.length_c   1.000
_cell.angle_alpha   90.00
_cell.angle_beta   90.00
_cell.angle_gamma   90.00
#
_symmetry.space_group_name_H-M   'P 1'
#
loop_
_entity.id
_entity.type
_entity.pdbx_description
1 polymer ?
#
loop_
_entity_poly.entity_id
_entity_poly.type
_entity_poly.pdbx_seq_one_letter_code
_entity_poly.pdbx_strand_id
1 'polypeptide(L)'
;TYDEMACVYKGWYKTRAIRAYWEQCKVAELRVDPEDGMTYTYDEMACFYKGWYKTNAIWAYWKQCTLWDEAAEKQYWLEAVHEDGMALKYAPADLKADREVVLEAISVRSNAFRYADAALRRNRDFVRQAVSQNGDALEYAADSLK
;
A
#
# COMPACT_ATOMS: atom_id res chain seq x y z
N THR A 1 17.44 -11.22 4.89
CA THR A 1 17.33 -11.28 6.37
C THR A 1 18.45 -10.47 7.02
N TYR A 2 18.38 -10.19 8.34
CA TYR A 2 19.47 -9.49 9.04
C TYR A 2 20.80 -10.23 8.85
N ASP A 3 20.79 -11.57 8.92
CA ASP A 3 22.00 -12.39 8.81
C ASP A 3 22.65 -12.31 7.42
N GLU A 4 21.85 -12.28 6.34
CA GLU A 4 22.35 -12.10 4.98
C GLU A 4 22.98 -10.72 4.78
N MET A 5 22.29 -9.66 5.19
CA MET A 5 22.82 -8.29 5.08
C MET A 5 24.05 -8.13 5.99
N ALA A 6 24.00 -8.62 7.23
CA ALA A 6 25.12 -8.54 8.16
C ALA A 6 26.35 -9.28 7.64
N CYS A 7 26.18 -10.36 6.87
CA CYS A 7 27.27 -11.07 6.21
C CYS A 7 27.96 -10.20 5.14
N VAL A 8 27.18 -9.48 4.31
CA VAL A 8 27.71 -8.59 3.25
C VAL A 8 28.53 -7.44 3.82
N TYR A 9 28.06 -6.82 4.91
CA TYR A 9 28.74 -5.66 5.51
C TYR A 9 29.80 -6.04 6.56
N LYS A 10 29.95 -7.34 6.86
CA LYS A 10 30.93 -7.85 7.81
C LYS A 10 32.35 -7.51 7.33
N GLY A 11 33.10 -6.78 8.15
CA GLY A 11 34.48 -6.36 7.84
C GLY A 11 34.63 -4.89 7.42
N TRP A 12 33.54 -4.27 6.96
CA TRP A 12 33.51 -2.86 6.58
C TRP A 12 32.95 -1.98 7.70
N TYR A 13 31.97 -2.52 8.43
CA TYR A 13 31.27 -1.78 9.49
C TYR A 13 31.20 -2.60 10.78
N LYS A 14 31.12 -1.90 11.92
CA LYS A 14 30.91 -2.55 13.22
C LYS A 14 29.50 -3.15 13.27
N THR A 15 29.35 -4.30 13.92
CA THR A 15 28.07 -5.01 14.07
C THR A 15 26.94 -4.11 14.61
N ARG A 16 27.23 -3.22 15.56
CA ARG A 16 26.25 -2.26 16.09
C ARG A 16 25.76 -1.25 15.03
N ALA A 17 26.63 -0.80 14.13
CA ALA A 17 26.26 0.11 13.05
C ALA A 17 25.45 -0.60 11.98
N ILE A 18 25.82 -1.84 11.63
CA ILE A 18 25.06 -2.71 10.72
C ILE A 18 23.65 -2.97 11.28
N ARG A 19 23.53 -3.26 12.58
CA ARG A 19 22.23 -3.44 13.24
C ARG A 19 21.43 -2.14 13.29
N ALA A 20 22.05 -1.00 13.60
CA ALA A 20 21.34 0.28 13.58
C ALA A 20 20.81 0.65 12.19
N TYR A 21 21.60 0.37 11.14
CA TYR A 21 21.17 0.54 9.76
C TYR A 21 20.03 -0.42 9.39
N TRP A 22 20.13 -1.70 9.78
CA TRP A 22 19.06 -2.68 9.60
C TRP A 22 17.74 -2.24 10.25
N GLU A 23 17.79 -1.77 11.49
CA GLU A 23 16.61 -1.29 12.21
C GLU A 23 16.02 -0.02 11.55
N GLN A 24 16.85 0.84 10.97
CA GLN A 24 16.40 2.00 10.18
C GLN A 24 15.76 1.59 8.85
N CYS A 25 16.22 0.50 8.24
CA CYS A 25 15.72 -0.02 6.98
C CYS A 25 14.59 -1.04 7.14
N LYS A 26 14.24 -1.42 8.37
CA LYS A 26 13.17 -2.38 8.63
C LYS A 26 11.84 -1.71 8.30
N VAL A 27 11.18 -2.18 7.23
CA VAL A 27 9.77 -1.85 7.00
C VAL A 27 9.01 -2.33 8.23
N ALA A 28 8.24 -1.43 8.84
CA ALA A 28 7.51 -1.75 10.04
C ALA A 28 6.57 -2.93 9.75
N GLU A 29 6.61 -3.96 10.60
CA GLU A 29 5.73 -5.10 10.46
C GLU A 29 4.31 -4.65 10.78
N LEU A 30 3.47 -4.53 9.76
CA LEU A 30 2.05 -4.22 9.89
C LEU A 30 1.25 -5.51 9.97
N ARG A 31 0.22 -5.52 10.81
CA ARG A 31 -0.73 -6.64 10.91
C ARG A 31 -2.15 -6.12 10.94
N VAL A 32 -3.06 -6.89 10.37
CA VAL A 32 -4.50 -6.60 10.35
C VAL A 32 -5.13 -7.09 11.64
N ASP A 33 -5.75 -6.17 12.38
CA ASP A 33 -6.56 -6.48 13.55
C ASP A 33 -7.90 -7.11 13.07
N PRO A 34 -8.23 -8.35 13.49
CA PRO A 34 -9.46 -9.03 13.09
C PRO A 34 -10.74 -8.43 13.67
N GLU A 35 -10.68 -7.59 14.70
CA GLU A 35 -11.86 -6.98 15.33
C GLU A 35 -12.36 -5.74 14.55
N ASP A 36 -11.46 -4.93 14.00
CA ASP A 36 -11.81 -3.70 13.27
C ASP A 36 -11.39 -3.66 11.80
N GLY A 37 -10.52 -4.59 11.36
CA GLY A 37 -10.00 -4.66 10.00
C GLY A 37 -8.91 -3.64 9.67
N MET A 38 -8.39 -2.91 10.65
CA MET A 38 -7.35 -1.90 10.46
C MET A 38 -5.96 -2.51 10.60
N THR A 39 -4.96 -1.87 10.00
CA THR A 39 -3.55 -2.27 10.13
C THR A 39 -2.85 -1.47 11.20
N TYR A 40 -2.06 -2.16 12.03
CA TYR A 40 -1.28 -1.56 13.09
C TYR A 40 0.15 -2.07 13.04
N THR A 41 1.11 -1.30 13.54
CA THR A 41 2.37 -1.82 14.08
C THR A 41 2.17 -2.36 15.50
N TYR A 42 3.11 -3.17 15.99
CA TYR A 42 3.00 -3.68 17.37
C TYR A 42 2.93 -2.55 18.40
N ASP A 43 3.72 -1.48 18.20
CA ASP A 43 3.77 -0.37 19.14
C ASP A 43 2.45 0.43 19.15
N GLU A 44 1.81 0.62 17.99
CA GLU A 44 0.50 1.26 17.88
C GLU A 44 -0.59 0.41 18.51
N MET A 45 -0.64 -0.89 18.19
CA MET A 45 -1.60 -1.83 18.78
C MET A 45 -1.41 -1.91 20.30
N ALA A 46 -0.16 -1.98 20.77
CA ALA A 46 0.14 -1.97 22.18
C ALA A 46 -0.31 -0.68 22.85
N CYS A 47 -0.11 0.49 22.23
CA CYS A 47 -0.62 1.74 22.79
C CYS A 47 -2.15 1.77 22.87
N PHE A 48 -2.84 1.27 21.85
CA PHE A 48 -4.30 1.21 21.81
C PHE A 48 -4.87 0.33 22.93
N TYR A 49 -4.30 -0.87 23.13
CA TYR A 49 -4.83 -1.88 24.05
C TYR A 49 -4.23 -1.86 25.47
N LYS A 50 -3.16 -1.09 25.73
CA LYS A 50 -2.43 -1.04 27.02
C LYS A 50 -3.31 -0.72 28.25
N GLY A 51 -4.44 -0.03 28.06
CA GLY A 51 -5.37 0.31 29.13
C GLY A 51 -6.29 -0.85 29.56
N TRP A 52 -6.48 -1.84 28.70
CA TRP A 52 -7.43 -2.95 28.91
C TRP A 52 -6.72 -4.29 29.09
N TYR A 53 -5.54 -4.44 28.49
CA TYR A 53 -4.83 -5.71 28.45
C TYR A 53 -3.38 -5.57 28.90
N LYS A 54 -2.86 -6.65 29.50
CA LYS A 54 -1.44 -6.76 29.84
C LYS A 54 -0.61 -6.90 28.56
N THR A 55 0.62 -6.37 28.56
CA THR A 55 1.52 -6.39 27.40
C THR A 55 1.73 -7.79 26.82
N ASN A 56 1.82 -8.82 27.66
CA ASN A 56 1.98 -10.20 27.20
C ASN A 56 0.74 -10.75 26.49
N ALA A 57 -0.46 -10.32 26.89
CA ALA A 57 -1.71 -10.68 26.23
C ALA A 57 -1.83 -9.97 24.87
N ILE A 58 -1.48 -8.68 24.81
CA ILE A 58 -1.41 -7.91 23.56
C ILE A 58 -0.42 -8.56 22.58
N TRP A 59 0.77 -8.95 23.05
CA TRP A 59 1.74 -9.65 22.22
C TRP A 59 1.22 -11.00 21.72
N ALA A 60 0.50 -11.76 22.55
CA ALA A 60 -0.10 -13.02 22.14
C ALA A 60 -1.20 -12.82 21.08
N TYR A 61 -1.98 -11.74 21.20
CA TYR A 61 -3.01 -11.35 20.24
C TYR A 61 -2.39 -10.86 18.92
N TRP A 62 -1.42 -9.95 18.97
CA TRP A 62 -0.65 -9.48 17.81
C TRP A 62 -0.10 -10.65 16.97
N LYS A 63 0.41 -11.70 17.62
CA LYS A 63 0.93 -12.88 16.92
C LYS A 63 -0.13 -13.67 16.15
N GLN A 64 -1.40 -13.58 16.56
CA GLN A 64 -2.54 -14.22 15.88
C GLN A 64 -3.09 -13.37 14.73
N CYS A 65 -2.80 -12.06 14.73
CA CYS A 65 -3.19 -11.16 13.66
C CYS A 65 -2.48 -11.52 12.35
N THR A 66 -3.19 -11.36 11.23
CA THR A 66 -2.66 -11.67 9.90
C THR A 66 -1.59 -10.65 9.52
N LEU A 67 -0.46 -11.13 9.02
CA LEU A 67 0.61 -10.27 8.50
C LEU A 67 0.09 -9.50 7.28
N TRP A 68 0.22 -8.18 7.32
CA TRP A 68 -0.07 -7.35 6.16
C TRP A 68 1.03 -7.51 5.12
N ASP A 69 0.62 -7.75 3.88
CA ASP A 69 1.51 -7.75 2.73
C ASP A 69 0.95 -6.76 1.70
N GLU A 70 1.66 -5.64 1.53
CA GLU A 70 1.32 -4.60 0.55
C GLU A 70 1.19 -5.16 -0.87
N ALA A 71 2.01 -6.17 -1.22
CA ALA A 71 1.94 -6.80 -2.54
C ALA A 71 0.67 -7.63 -2.69
N ALA A 72 0.26 -8.33 -1.63
CA ALA A 72 -0.98 -9.11 -1.63
C ALA A 72 -2.22 -8.20 -1.69
N GLU A 73 -2.21 -7.08 -0.97
CA GLU A 73 -3.30 -6.09 -1.04
C GLU A 73 -3.39 -5.50 -2.45
N LYS A 74 -2.27 -5.05 -3.01
CA LYS A 74 -2.24 -4.53 -4.37
C LYS A 74 -2.73 -5.56 -5.38
N GLN A 75 -2.30 -6.82 -5.25
CA GLN A 75 -2.73 -7.91 -6.13
C GLN A 75 -4.25 -8.15 -6.04
N TYR A 76 -4.80 -8.17 -4.83
CA TYR A 76 -6.25 -8.28 -4.63
C TYR A 76 -7.02 -7.17 -5.36
N TRP A 77 -6.55 -5.92 -5.26
CA TRP A 77 -7.20 -4.80 -5.95
C TRP A 77 -6.99 -4.82 -7.44
N LEU A 78 -5.84 -5.28 -7.95
CA LEU A 78 -5.63 -5.49 -9.38
C LEU A 78 -6.66 -6.49 -9.95
N GLU A 79 -6.89 -7.61 -9.26
CA GLU A 79 -7.91 -8.58 -9.64
C GLU A 79 -9.32 -7.98 -9.57
N ALA A 80 -9.63 -7.23 -8.50
CA ALA A 80 -10.94 -6.60 -8.34
C ALA A 80 -11.24 -5.56 -9.44
N VAL A 81 -10.27 -4.71 -9.80
CA VAL A 81 -10.45 -3.73 -10.89
C VAL A 81 -10.43 -4.37 -12.27
N HIS A 82 -9.74 -5.50 -12.42
CA HIS A 82 -9.75 -6.29 -13.65
C HIS A 82 -11.15 -6.88 -13.91
N GLU A 83 -11.82 -7.37 -12.87
CA GLU A 83 -13.21 -7.88 -12.98
C GLU A 83 -14.24 -6.75 -13.16
N ASP A 84 -14.13 -5.67 -12.39
CA ASP A 84 -14.95 -4.46 -12.54
C ASP A 84 -14.12 -3.20 -12.30
N GLY A 85 -13.82 -2.45 -13.36
CA GLY A 85 -13.07 -1.20 -13.25
C GLY A 85 -13.68 -0.17 -12.27
N MET A 86 -14.97 -0.28 -11.94
CA MET A 86 -15.60 0.58 -10.93
C MET A 86 -15.23 0.22 -9.49
N ALA A 87 -14.62 -0.95 -9.25
CA ALA A 87 -14.09 -1.36 -7.95
C ALA A 87 -13.08 -0.34 -7.40
N LEU A 88 -12.38 0.39 -8.28
CA LEU A 88 -11.47 1.48 -7.91
C LEU A 88 -12.13 2.53 -7.00
N LYS A 89 -13.46 2.72 -7.07
CA LYS A 89 -14.22 3.59 -6.16
C LYS A 89 -14.00 3.24 -4.69
N TYR A 90 -13.90 1.95 -4.38
CA TYR A 90 -13.77 1.41 -3.02
C TYR A 90 -12.33 1.21 -2.58
N ALA A 91 -11.37 1.31 -3.51
CA ALA A 91 -9.96 1.14 -3.21
C ALA A 91 -9.46 2.16 -2.16
N PRO A 92 -8.47 1.78 -1.32
CA PRO A 92 -7.79 2.70 -0.42
C PRO A 92 -7.11 3.83 -1.20
N ALA A 93 -6.83 4.94 -0.51
CA ALA A 93 -6.30 6.15 -1.13
C ALA A 93 -4.95 5.91 -1.85
N ASP A 94 -4.09 5.09 -1.25
CA ASP A 94 -2.77 4.78 -1.81
C ASP A 94 -2.88 4.03 -3.14
N LEU A 95 -3.84 3.11 -3.27
CA LEU A 95 -4.08 2.38 -4.52
C LEU A 95 -4.83 3.22 -5.56
N LYS A 96 -5.62 4.21 -5.14
CA LYS A 96 -6.17 5.24 -6.05
C LYS A 96 -5.10 6.19 -6.60
N ALA A 97 -3.96 6.29 -5.92
CA ALA A 97 -2.77 7.01 -6.38
C ALA A 97 -1.75 6.08 -7.07
N ASP A 98 -1.94 4.76 -7.03
CA ASP A 98 -1.11 3.79 -7.72
C ASP A 98 -1.42 3.80 -9.23
N ARG A 99 -0.39 4.07 -10.02
CA ARG A 99 -0.53 4.21 -11.48
C ARG A 99 -0.96 2.93 -12.16
N GLU A 100 -0.50 1.78 -11.68
CA GLU A 100 -0.75 0.48 -12.29
C GLU A 100 -2.20 0.06 -12.05
N VAL A 101 -2.66 0.14 -10.80
CA VAL A 101 -4.05 -0.16 -10.43
C VAL A 101 -5.03 0.74 -11.18
N VAL A 102 -4.73 2.04 -11.27
CA VAL A 102 -5.59 2.99 -11.98
C VAL A 102 -5.60 2.74 -13.48
N LEU A 103 -4.45 2.42 -14.11
CA LEU A 103 -4.42 2.12 -15.55
C LEU A 103 -5.20 0.84 -15.87
N GLU A 104 -5.09 -0.20 -15.03
CA GLU A 104 -5.87 -1.42 -15.19
C GLU A 104 -7.38 -1.13 -15.08
N ALA A 105 -7.79 -0.35 -14.09
CA ALA A 105 -9.19 0.06 -13.96
C ALA A 105 -9.71 0.82 -15.20
N ILE A 106 -8.88 1.70 -15.79
CA ILE A 106 -9.22 2.48 -16.99
C ILE A 106 -9.32 1.60 -18.23
N SER A 107 -8.44 0.59 -18.34
CA SER A 107 -8.44 -0.35 -19.47
C SER A 107 -9.75 -1.14 -19.53
N VAL A 108 -10.29 -1.49 -18.35
CA VAL A 108 -11.59 -2.17 -18.20
C VAL A 108 -12.76 -1.19 -18.37
N ARG A 109 -12.73 -0.04 -17.69
CA ARG A 109 -13.75 1.01 -17.75
C ARG A 109 -13.13 2.40 -17.66
N SER A 110 -13.14 3.15 -18.76
CA SER A 110 -12.56 4.51 -18.82
C SER A 110 -13.12 5.48 -17.77
N ASN A 111 -14.40 5.36 -17.44
CA ASN A 111 -15.04 6.19 -16.43
C ASN A 111 -14.58 5.90 -14.99
N ALA A 112 -13.83 4.83 -14.74
CA ALA A 112 -13.17 4.56 -13.47
C ALA A 112 -12.16 5.66 -13.11
N PHE A 113 -11.59 6.33 -14.12
CA PHE A 113 -10.58 7.37 -13.91
C PHE A 113 -11.08 8.50 -13.01
N ARG A 114 -12.39 8.76 -12.94
CA ARG A 114 -12.99 9.76 -12.05
C ARG A 114 -12.70 9.52 -10.55
N TYR A 115 -12.43 8.27 -10.16
CA TYR A 115 -12.14 7.87 -8.78
C TYR A 115 -10.65 7.83 -8.46
N ALA A 116 -9.79 7.95 -9.47
CA ALA A 116 -8.36 8.07 -9.28
C ALA A 116 -8.01 9.34 -8.51
N ASP A 117 -6.86 9.30 -7.86
CA ASP A 117 -6.35 10.44 -7.10
C ASP A 117 -6.27 11.70 -7.96
N ALA A 118 -6.56 12.84 -7.33
CA ALA A 118 -6.62 14.12 -8.03
C ALA A 118 -5.26 14.54 -8.60
N ALA A 119 -4.14 14.11 -8.01
CA ALA A 119 -2.81 14.36 -8.54
C ALA A 119 -2.58 13.56 -9.84
N LEU A 120 -3.02 12.30 -9.93
CA LEU A 120 -2.96 11.51 -11.15
C LEU A 120 -3.82 12.10 -12.28
N ARG A 121 -5.04 12.55 -11.96
CA ARG A 121 -5.93 13.19 -12.94
C ARG A 121 -5.41 14.52 -13.48
N ARG A 122 -4.48 15.16 -12.75
CA ARG A 122 -3.76 16.39 -13.15
C ARG A 122 -2.36 16.10 -13.71
N ASN A 123 -1.94 14.85 -13.74
CA ASN A 123 -0.63 14.47 -14.25
C ASN A 123 -0.72 14.29 -15.77
N ARG A 124 -0.13 15.23 -16.52
CA ARG A 124 -0.17 15.23 -17.99
C ARG A 124 0.37 13.93 -18.61
N ASP A 125 1.48 13.41 -18.10
CA ASP A 125 2.09 12.19 -18.64
C ASP A 125 1.22 10.96 -18.37
N PHE A 126 0.61 10.91 -17.18
CA PHE A 126 -0.34 9.85 -16.84
C PHE A 126 -1.62 9.94 -17.68
N VAL A 127 -2.24 11.11 -17.79
CA VAL A 127 -3.44 11.33 -18.60
C VAL A 127 -3.17 10.95 -20.05
N ARG A 128 -2.02 11.32 -20.61
CA ARG A 128 -1.63 10.93 -21.96
C ARG A 128 -1.55 9.41 -22.12
N GLN A 129 -1.00 8.71 -21.12
CA GLN A 129 -0.95 7.25 -21.10
C GLN A 129 -2.36 6.64 -21.02
N ALA A 130 -3.21 7.14 -20.13
CA ALA A 130 -4.60 6.69 -20.00
C ALA A 130 -5.39 6.90 -21.30
N VAL A 131 -5.28 8.07 -21.93
CA VAL A 131 -5.93 8.40 -23.21
C VAL A 131 -5.43 7.52 -24.35
N SER A 132 -4.14 7.13 -24.33
CA SER A 132 -3.61 6.21 -25.33
C SER A 132 -4.18 4.79 -25.22
N GLN A 133 -4.65 4.38 -24.04
CA GLN A 133 -5.36 3.11 -23.85
C GLN A 133 -6.84 3.26 -24.19
N ASN A 134 -7.47 4.33 -23.70
CA ASN A 134 -8.88 4.61 -23.94
C ASN A 134 -9.12 6.12 -24.07
N GLY A 135 -9.54 6.56 -25.26
CA GLY A 135 -9.73 7.99 -25.56
C GLY A 135 -10.73 8.70 -24.63
N ASP A 136 -11.73 7.96 -24.13
CA ASP A 136 -12.76 8.49 -23.24
C ASP A 136 -12.20 8.87 -21.85
N ALA A 137 -10.99 8.42 -21.50
CA ALA A 137 -10.33 8.81 -20.26
C ALA A 137 -10.09 10.33 -20.19
N LEU A 138 -9.99 11.02 -21.32
CA LEU A 138 -9.80 12.48 -21.34
C LEU A 138 -10.97 13.23 -20.68
N GLU A 139 -12.20 12.71 -20.79
CA GLU A 139 -13.40 13.29 -20.18
C GLU A 139 -13.28 13.42 -18.64
N TYR A 140 -12.51 12.53 -18.02
CA TYR A 140 -12.35 12.42 -16.58
C TYR A 140 -11.04 13.02 -16.04
N ALA A 141 -10.16 13.47 -16.94
CA ALA A 141 -8.98 14.25 -16.59
C ALA A 141 -9.37 15.59 -15.94
N ALA A 142 -8.40 16.27 -15.33
CA ALA A 142 -8.63 17.63 -14.86
C ALA A 142 -8.93 18.58 -16.03
N ASP A 143 -9.82 19.55 -15.85
CA ASP A 143 -10.24 20.47 -16.91
C ASP A 143 -9.08 21.27 -17.53
N SER A 144 -7.99 21.45 -16.79
CA SER A 144 -6.76 22.09 -17.30
C SER A 144 -5.99 21.25 -18.33
N LEU A 145 -6.34 19.96 -18.47
CA LEU A 145 -5.69 18.99 -19.36
C LEU A 145 -6.62 18.46 -20.46
N LYS A 146 -7.89 18.85 -20.45
CA LYS A 146 -8.86 18.56 -21.52
C LYS A 146 -8.63 19.49 -22.70
#